data_AF-A0A1Q6PYX9-F1
#
_entry.id   AF-A0A1Q6PYX9-F1
#
_cell.length_a   1.000
_cell.length_b   1.000
_cell.length_c   1.000
_cell.angle_alpha   90.00
_cell.angle_beta   90.00
_cell.angle_gamma   90.00
#
_symmetry.space_group_name_H-M   'P 1'
#
loop_
_entity.id
_entity.type
_entity.pdbx_description
1 polymer ?
#
loop_
_entity_poly.entity_id
_entity_poly.type
_entity_poly.pdbx_seq_one_letter_code
_entity_poly.pdbx_strand_id
1 'polypeptide(L)'
;MSDTKETESYTTVELTLDNDEIIECAILTVYEAAGKEYIALLPLDENLEPNEAGDVYLYQYNETEDGEPDLGNIEDDDEYEFAADAFDEWMDSQEFDESDVEE
;
A
#
# COMPACT_ATOMS: atom_id res chain seq x y z
N MET A 1 -25.60 15.48 -6.21
CA MET A 1 -24.18 15.16 -6.31
C MET A 1 -23.92 14.20 -5.16
N SER A 2 -24.03 12.91 -5.46
CA SER A 2 -23.75 11.82 -4.53
C SER A 2 -23.25 10.71 -5.43
N ASP A 3 -22.04 10.92 -5.92
CA ASP A 3 -21.32 9.96 -6.75
C ASP A 3 -20.74 8.91 -5.80
N THR A 4 -21.60 7.99 -5.36
CA THR A 4 -21.18 6.71 -4.79
C THR A 4 -20.73 5.85 -5.96
N LYS A 5 -19.44 5.93 -6.31
CA LYS A 5 -18.82 4.93 -7.17
C LYS A 5 -18.07 3.96 -6.27
N GLU A 6 -18.77 2.89 -5.89
CA GLU A 6 -18.14 1.60 -5.62
C GLU A 6 -17.25 1.29 -6.84
N THR A 7 -15.96 1.55 -6.70
CA THR A 7 -14.94 1.01 -7.58
C THR A 7 -14.11 0.07 -6.76
N GLU A 8 -14.41 -1.22 -6.92
CA GLU A 8 -13.47 -2.32 -6.76
C GLU A 8 -12.39 -2.17 -7.85
N SER A 9 -11.66 -1.07 -7.79
CA SER A 9 -10.51 -0.71 -8.62
C SER A 9 -9.29 -0.96 -7.77
N TYR A 10 -8.35 -1.77 -8.24
CA TYR A 10 -6.98 -1.74 -7.76
C TYR A 10 -6.58 -0.27 -7.57
N THR A 11 -6.42 0.17 -6.31
CA THR A 11 -6.10 1.56 -6.02
C THR A 11 -4.62 1.73 -6.37
N THR A 12 -4.33 2.24 -7.55
CA THR A 12 -2.99 2.73 -7.88
C THR A 12 -2.94 4.21 -7.48
N VAL A 13 -1.84 4.62 -6.87
CA VAL A 13 -1.61 6.01 -6.46
C VAL A 13 -0.44 6.55 -7.24
N GLU A 14 -0.60 7.76 -7.78
CA GLU A 14 0.49 8.48 -8.43
C GLU A 14 1.24 9.24 -7.33
N LEU A 15 2.46 8.80 -7.02
CA LEU A 15 3.30 9.46 -6.04
C LEU A 15 4.30 10.37 -6.76
N THR A 16 4.26 11.65 -6.44
CA THR A 16 5.27 12.60 -6.91
C THR A 16 6.45 12.58 -5.95
N LEU A 17 7.61 12.11 -6.42
CA LEU A 17 8.86 12.12 -5.67
C LEU A 17 9.43 13.55 -5.56
N ASP A 18 10.30 13.77 -4.57
CA ASP A 18 11.00 15.07 -4.36
C ASP A 18 11.89 15.48 -5.57
N ASN A 19 12.18 14.54 -6.47
CA ASN A 19 12.99 14.76 -7.67
C ASN A 19 12.16 15.12 -8.93
N ASP A 20 10.91 15.59 -8.77
CA ASP A 20 9.96 15.92 -9.86
C ASP A 20 9.54 14.72 -10.73
N GLU A 21 9.84 13.49 -10.29
CA GLU A 21 9.45 12.25 -10.96
C GLU A 21 8.12 11.74 -10.40
N ILE A 22 7.20 11.38 -11.29
CA ILE A 22 5.91 10.78 -10.92
C ILE A 22 6.06 9.28 -11.12
N ILE A 23 5.88 8.53 -10.05
CA ILE A 23 5.87 7.07 -10.09
C ILE A 23 4.46 6.55 -9.79
N GLU A 24 4.07 5.48 -10.47
CA GLU A 24 2.83 4.77 -10.15
C GLU A 24 3.13 3.72 -9.10
N CYS A 25 2.44 3.83 -7.96
CA CYS A 25 2.53 2.84 -6.88
C CYS A 25 1.24 2.04 -6.85
N ALA A 26 1.35 0.71 -6.85
CA ALA A 26 0.20 -0.16 -6.61
C ALA A 26 -0.02 -0.31 -5.10
N ILE A 27 -1.25 -0.08 -4.64
CA ILE A 27 -1.65 -0.44 -3.28
C ILE A 27 -1.81 -1.95 -3.23
N LEU A 28 -0.97 -2.60 -2.44
CA LEU A 28 -1.09 -4.02 -2.14
C LEU A 28 -2.24 -4.25 -1.17
N THR A 29 -2.24 -3.52 -0.06
CA THR A 29 -3.23 -3.64 1.01
C THR A 29 -3.21 -2.43 1.93
N VAL A 30 -4.33 -2.20 2.63
CA VAL A 30 -4.47 -1.21 3.71
C VAL A 30 -4.94 -1.96 4.95
N TYR A 31 -4.24 -1.80 6.07
CA TYR A 31 -4.54 -2.50 7.32
C TYR A 31 -4.36 -1.57 8.53
N GLU A 32 -5.10 -1.86 9.59
CA GLU A 32 -4.95 -1.16 10.87
C GLU A 32 -3.94 -1.92 11.74
N ALA A 33 -2.87 -1.24 12.16
CA ALA A 33 -1.87 -1.77 13.08
C ALA A 33 -1.60 -0.73 14.17
N ALA A 34 -1.25 -1.14 15.40
CA ALA A 34 -0.92 -0.21 16.50
C ALA A 34 -1.94 0.95 16.75
N GLY A 35 -3.21 0.82 16.31
CA GLY A 35 -4.23 1.86 16.38
C GLY A 35 -4.12 2.97 15.34
N LYS A 36 -3.42 2.72 14.23
CA LYS A 36 -3.23 3.60 13.07
C LYS A 36 -3.45 2.79 11.79
N GLU A 37 -3.82 3.46 10.71
CA GLU A 37 -3.96 2.83 9.39
C GLU A 37 -2.63 2.90 8.65
N TYR A 38 -2.25 1.78 8.05
CA TYR A 38 -1.04 1.63 7.26
C TYR A 38 -1.37 1.09 5.88
N ILE A 39 -0.54 1.47 4.91
CA ILE A 39 -0.70 1.10 3.53
C ILE A 39 0.62 0.60 2.97
N ALA A 40 0.56 -0.56 2.33
CA ALA A 40 1.67 -1.18 1.64
C ALA A 40 1.60 -0.83 0.14
N LEU A 41 2.64 -0.14 -0.33
CA LEU A 41 2.75 0.38 -1.69
C LEU A 41 3.93 -0.29 -2.39
N LEU A 42 3.68 -0.81 -3.58
CA LEU A 42 4.75 -1.33 -4.42
C LEU A 42 5.00 -0.36 -5.59
N PRO A 43 6.20 0.22 -5.72
CA PRO A 43 6.56 1.10 -6.81
C PRO A 43 6.63 0.30 -8.10
N LEU A 44 5.85 0.70 -9.10
CA LEU A 44 5.88 0.10 -10.41
C LEU A 44 6.80 0.89 -11.34
N ASP A 45 7.53 0.17 -12.18
CA ASP A 45 8.32 0.77 -13.26
C ASP A 45 7.40 1.24 -14.42
N GLU A 46 7.96 1.88 -15.45
CA GLU A 46 7.28 2.32 -16.68
C GLU A 46 6.47 1.20 -17.36
N ASN A 47 6.81 -0.06 -17.07
CA ASN A 47 6.18 -1.26 -17.59
C ASN A 47 5.03 -1.80 -16.71
N LEU A 48 4.69 -1.10 -15.62
CA LEU A 48 3.78 -1.56 -14.55
C LEU A 48 4.24 -2.86 -13.88
N GLU A 49 5.54 -3.15 -13.97
CA GLU A 49 6.16 -4.30 -13.32
C GLU A 49 6.72 -3.88 -11.96
N PRO A 50 6.69 -4.76 -10.95
CA PRO A 50 7.37 -4.48 -9.69
C PRO A 50 8.83 -4.16 -9.96
N ASN A 51 9.37 -3.16 -9.28
CA ASN A 51 10.80 -2.86 -9.41
C ASN A 51 11.64 -4.14 -9.16
N GLU A 52 12.80 -4.27 -9.83
CA GLU A 52 13.64 -5.48 -9.68
C GLU A 52 14.08 -5.73 -8.23
N ALA A 53 13.95 -4.73 -7.35
CA ALA A 53 14.26 -4.85 -5.94
C ALA A 53 13.12 -5.47 -5.11
N GLY A 54 11.87 -5.40 -5.58
CA GLY A 54 10.69 -5.84 -4.84
C GLY A 54 10.46 -5.05 -3.54
N ASP A 55 10.98 -3.82 -3.45
CA ASP A 55 10.88 -3.00 -2.24
C ASP A 55 9.44 -2.51 -2.05
N VAL A 56 8.77 -3.04 -1.03
CA VAL A 56 7.47 -2.55 -0.57
C VAL A 56 7.68 -1.37 0.35
N TYR A 57 7.06 -0.24 0.01
CA TYR A 57 7.03 0.92 0.89
C TYR A 57 5.82 0.87 1.82
N LEU A 58 6.07 1.03 3.11
CA LEU A 58 5.02 1.14 4.12
C LEU A 58 4.87 2.61 4.52
N TYR A 59 3.64 3.10 4.44
CA TYR A 59 3.27 4.45 4.86
C TYR A 59 2.08 4.40 5.81
N GLN A 60 1.94 5.42 6.64
CA GLN A 60 0.72 5.66 7.39
C GLN A 60 -0.34 6.21 6.44
N TYR A 61 -1.47 5.52 6.32
CA TYR A 61 -2.61 6.00 5.58
C TYR A 61 -3.41 6.97 6.44
N ASN A 62 -3.67 8.17 5.93
CA ASN A 62 -4.58 9.14 6.52
C ASN A 62 -5.54 9.65 5.46
N GLU A 63 -6.76 9.97 5.85
CA GLU A 63 -7.70 10.71 4.99
C GLU A 63 -7.70 12.19 5.40
N THR A 64 -7.43 13.08 4.44
CA THR A 64 -7.54 14.52 4.69
C THR A 64 -9.00 14.95 4.82
N GLU A 65 -9.26 16.14 5.39
CA GLU A 65 -10.64 16.69 5.49
C GLU A 65 -11.35 16.87 4.14
N ASP A 66 -10.60 16.91 3.03
CA ASP A 66 -11.13 16.99 1.66
C ASP A 66 -11.44 15.60 1.05
N GLY A 67 -11.17 14.52 1.79
CA GLY A 67 -11.34 13.14 1.30
C GLY A 67 -10.24 12.69 0.34
N GLU A 68 -9.12 13.42 0.30
CA GLU A 68 -7.93 13.03 -0.46
C GLU A 68 -7.05 12.12 0.42
N PRO A 69 -6.51 11.01 -0.14
CA PRO A 69 -5.61 10.12 0.59
C PRO A 69 -4.26 10.82 0.84
N ASP A 70 -3.82 10.83 2.10
CA ASP A 70 -2.54 11.36 2.54
C ASP A 70 -1.67 10.24 3.10
N LEU A 71 -0.40 10.24 2.69
CA LEU A 71 0.57 9.22 3.06
C LEU A 71 1.60 9.82 4.01
N GLY A 72 1.52 9.44 5.28
CA GLY A 72 2.49 9.81 6.30
C GLY A 72 3.71 8.89 6.27
N ASN A 73 4.91 9.46 6.28
CA ASN A 73 6.13 8.67 6.41
C ASN A 73 6.28 8.13 7.84
N ILE A 74 6.75 6.90 7.99
CA ILE A 74 6.98 6.29 9.31
C ILE A 74 8.40 6.65 9.75
N GLU A 75 8.53 7.59 10.70
CA GLU A 75 9.84 8.06 11.19
C GLU A 75 10.42 7.16 12.31
N ASP A 76 9.58 6.33 12.94
CA ASP A 76 9.94 5.49 14.07
C ASP A 76 10.16 4.06 13.62
N ASP A 77 11.36 3.52 13.88
CA ASP A 77 11.79 2.20 13.40
C ASP A 77 10.90 1.09 14.00
N ASP A 78 10.56 1.19 15.29
CA ASP A 78 9.66 0.26 15.97
C ASP A 78 8.25 0.27 15.34
N GLU A 79 7.76 1.43 14.90
CA GLU A 79 6.49 1.56 14.18
C GLU A 79 6.53 0.92 12.79
N TYR A 80 7.64 1.08 12.08
CA TYR A 80 7.85 0.43 10.78
C TYR A 80 7.91 -1.09 10.94
N GLU A 81 8.62 -1.60 11.95
CA GLU A 81 8.65 -3.04 12.24
C GLU A 81 7.25 -3.59 12.54
N PHE A 82 6.42 -2.85 13.29
CA PHE A 82 5.05 -3.28 13.59
C PHE A 82 4.16 -3.31 12.33
N ALA A 83 4.29 -2.31 11.47
CA ALA A 83 3.57 -2.29 10.19
C ALA A 83 4.04 -3.45 9.30
N ALA A 84 5.35 -3.66 9.18
CA ALA A 84 5.93 -4.75 8.41
C ALA A 84 5.47 -6.13 8.92
N ASP A 85 5.45 -6.34 10.24
CA ASP A 85 4.97 -7.59 10.86
C ASP A 85 3.49 -7.85 10.52
N ALA A 86 2.64 -6.80 10.59
CA ALA A 86 1.23 -6.92 10.22
C ALA A 86 1.03 -7.18 8.71
N PHE A 87 1.88 -6.60 7.85
CA PHE A 87 1.88 -6.90 6.42
C PHE A 87 2.32 -8.33 6.13
N ASP A 88 3.36 -8.83 6.80
CA ASP A 88 3.86 -10.20 6.66
C ASP A 88 2.80 -11.22 7.12
N GLU A 89 2.12 -10.95 8.25
CA GLU A 89 0.98 -11.76 8.72
C GLU A 89 -0.18 -11.76 7.71
N TRP A 90 -0.46 -10.61 7.09
CA TRP A 90 -1.47 -10.55 6.02
C TRP A 90 -1.04 -11.33 4.78
N MET A 91 0.23 -11.23 4.36
CA MET A 91 0.78 -11.98 3.22
C MET A 91 0.74 -13.49 3.46
N ASP A 92 1.11 -13.96 4.64
CA ASP A 92 1.01 -15.39 5.03
C ASP A 92 -0.45 -15.87 4.99
N SER A 93 -1.38 -15.00 5.41
CA SER A 93 -2.83 -15.24 5.29
C SER A 93 -3.32 -15.28 3.84
N GLN A 94 -2.72 -14.49 2.93
CA GLN A 94 -3.03 -14.55 1.49
C GLN A 94 -2.37 -15.76 0.81
N GLU A 95 -1.16 -16.17 1.19
CA GLU A 95 -0.47 -17.37 0.68
C GLU A 95 -1.32 -18.63 0.93
N PHE A 96 -2.11 -18.62 2.01
CA PHE A 96 -3.07 -19.68 2.29
C PHE A 96 -4.23 -19.77 1.28
N ASP A 97 -4.60 -18.67 0.59
CA ASP A 97 -5.63 -18.63 -0.45
C ASP A 97 -5.07 -19.08 -1.83
N GLU A 98 -3.78 -18.90 -2.08
CA GLU A 98 -3.11 -19.30 -3.34
C GLU A 98 -2.75 -20.80 -3.40
N SER A 99 -2.78 -21.50 -2.27
CA SER A 99 -2.46 -22.93 -2.18
C SER A 99 -3.63 -23.89 -2.48
N ASP A 100 -4.81 -23.39 -2.89
CA ASP A 100 -5.93 -24.20 -3.42
C ASP A 100 -5.93 -24.23 -4.97
N VAL A 101 -4.75 -24.46 -5.57
CA VAL A 101 -4.63 -24.86 -7.00
C VAL A 101 -3.69 -26.07 -7.14
N GLU A 102 -4.02 -27.15 -6.44
CA GLU A 102 -3.57 -28.50 -6.81
C GLU A 102 -4.77 -29.33 -7.29
N GLU A 103 -4.95 -29.44 -8.62
CA GLU A 103 -5.12 -30.70 -9.36
C GLU A 103 -4.91 -30.51 -10.88
#